data_AF-A0A8C5LN71-F1
#
_entry.id   AF-A0A8C5LN71-F1
#
_cell.length_a   1.000
_cell.length_b   1.000
_cell.length_c   1.000
_cell.angle_alpha   90.00
_cell.angle_beta   90.00
_cell.angle_gamma   90.00
#
_symmetry.space_group_name_H-M   'P 1'
#
loop_
_entity.id
_entity.type
_entity.pdbx_description
1 polymer ?
#
loop_
_entity_poly.entity_id
_entity_poly.type
_entity_poly.pdbx_seq_one_letter_code
_entity_poly.pdbx_strand_id
1 'polypeptide(L)'
;MEKNVQRICLTSNPGPAYFLQVDWKKDLGNGFNVTLCDGSSAWTGQVPEDDISKEASDMEMDRQKYVDELKKALVLNVPTTNKYNYDLVEDPVDCYSFTYEKKLRDLSFKLGSLRLTKSQNPAEIIREVIIYCLNSMAKLHSQNDHLQKENGRLQSDWKDMHEQLETFVNAKEELEQDLYTKFTHVLNEKKVKIRSLKEKLEHNDQKVEKTSSVKSSAFDTVPVNELKDEEYGGTTDEDSQNTEETTAPATTSRQRSIISTPDDSPDIAPSRKRRQRGQKSYYTEVKARKTETGEKQRCNPAPPKASANTSSSEAGPQASKSTPDPDDLFSDI
;
A
#
# COMPACT_ATOMS: atom_id res chain seq x y z
N MET A 1 18.63 -22.00 -9.11
CA MET A 1 17.99 -23.13 -9.80
C MET A 1 16.62 -23.29 -9.18
N GLU A 2 15.62 -23.01 -9.97
CA GLU A 2 14.21 -23.14 -9.62
C GLU A 2 13.65 -24.35 -10.36
N LYS A 3 12.57 -24.90 -9.82
CA LYS A 3 11.85 -26.03 -10.39
C LYS A 3 10.35 -25.79 -10.23
N ASN A 4 9.56 -26.36 -11.12
CA ASN A 4 8.10 -26.46 -11.01
C ASN A 4 7.67 -27.86 -11.47
N VAL A 5 6.58 -28.37 -10.90
CA VAL A 5 5.91 -29.59 -11.36
C VAL A 5 4.43 -29.26 -11.57
N GLN A 6 3.94 -29.42 -12.80
CA GLN A 6 2.53 -29.25 -13.15
C GLN A 6 1.94 -30.54 -13.76
N ARG A 7 0.64 -30.76 -13.56
CA ARG A 7 -0.11 -31.87 -14.17
C ARG A 7 -0.73 -31.40 -15.48
N ILE A 8 -0.43 -32.09 -16.58
CA ILE A 8 -0.98 -31.85 -17.91
C ILE A 8 -1.74 -33.08 -18.43
N CYS A 9 -2.59 -32.89 -19.43
CA CYS A 9 -3.20 -33.96 -20.21
C CYS A 9 -2.77 -33.80 -21.67
N LEU A 10 -2.56 -34.91 -22.38
CA LEU A 10 -2.17 -34.87 -23.80
C LEU A 10 -3.39 -34.95 -24.71
N THR A 11 -3.39 -34.23 -25.83
CA THR A 11 -4.50 -34.28 -26.80
C THR A 11 -4.57 -35.65 -27.50
N SER A 12 -3.41 -36.22 -27.84
CA SER A 12 -3.23 -37.52 -28.48
C SER A 12 -3.55 -38.71 -27.55
N ASN A 13 -3.53 -38.51 -26.23
CA ASN A 13 -3.87 -39.53 -25.25
C ASN A 13 -4.59 -38.90 -24.04
N PRO A 14 -5.91 -38.63 -24.15
CA PRO A 14 -6.66 -37.88 -23.14
C PRO A 14 -7.04 -38.71 -21.89
N GLY A 15 -6.55 -39.95 -21.77
CA GLY A 15 -6.83 -40.84 -20.65
C GLY A 15 -5.94 -40.59 -19.41
N PRO A 16 -4.63 -40.94 -19.47
CA PRO A 16 -3.72 -40.75 -18.35
C PRO A 16 -3.28 -39.29 -18.20
N ALA A 17 -3.16 -38.83 -16.95
CA ALA A 17 -2.55 -37.55 -16.65
C ALA A 17 -1.03 -37.69 -16.62
N TYR A 18 -0.33 -36.73 -17.22
CA TYR A 18 1.13 -36.65 -17.22
C TYR A 18 1.59 -35.54 -16.26
N PHE A 19 2.79 -35.68 -15.71
CA PHE A 19 3.44 -34.68 -14.88
C PHE A 19 4.64 -34.10 -15.63
N LEU A 20 4.61 -32.78 -15.83
CA LEU A 20 5.67 -32.00 -16.44
C LEU A 20 6.46 -31.29 -15.33
N GLN A 21 7.70 -31.70 -15.11
CA GLN A 21 8.68 -30.94 -14.35
C GLN A 21 9.49 -30.04 -15.30
N VAL A 22 9.73 -28.79 -14.88
CA VAL A 22 10.56 -27.82 -15.60
C VAL A 22 11.56 -27.23 -14.62
N ASP A 23 12.84 -27.25 -14.99
CA ASP A 23 13.96 -26.78 -14.16
C ASP A 23 14.74 -25.66 -14.87
N TRP A 24 14.95 -24.51 -14.23
CA TRP A 24 15.68 -23.37 -14.81
C TRP A 24 16.66 -22.73 -13.80
N LYS A 25 17.58 -21.88 -14.29
CA LYS A 25 18.69 -21.35 -13.46
C LYS A 25 18.36 -20.07 -12.69
N LYS A 26 17.90 -19.04 -13.42
CA LYS A 26 17.58 -17.68 -12.94
C LYS A 26 16.31 -17.12 -13.59
N ASP A 27 16.25 -17.19 -14.92
CA ASP A 27 15.04 -16.97 -15.70
C ASP A 27 14.88 -18.12 -16.69
N LEU A 28 13.66 -18.33 -17.18
CA LEU A 28 13.33 -19.35 -18.17
C LEU A 28 13.97 -19.02 -19.54
N GLY A 29 14.21 -17.74 -19.85
CA GLY A 29 14.89 -17.32 -21.09
C GLY A 29 16.36 -17.73 -21.20
N ASN A 30 17.02 -18.09 -20.09
CA ASN A 30 18.41 -18.57 -20.06
C ASN A 30 18.54 -20.09 -20.28
N GLY A 31 17.51 -20.71 -20.87
CA GLY A 31 17.43 -22.15 -21.06
C GLY A 31 16.88 -22.90 -19.85
N PHE A 32 16.22 -24.02 -20.13
CA PHE A 32 15.55 -24.86 -19.14
C PHE A 32 15.61 -26.35 -19.52
N ASN A 33 15.51 -27.21 -18.51
CA ASN A 33 15.35 -28.65 -18.70
C ASN A 33 13.86 -29.00 -18.54
N VAL A 34 13.40 -29.97 -19.32
CA VAL A 34 12.04 -30.53 -19.24
C VAL A 34 12.13 -32.00 -18.91
N THR A 35 11.26 -32.44 -18.00
CA THR A 35 11.07 -33.85 -17.65
C THR A 35 9.59 -34.14 -17.63
N LEU A 36 9.14 -35.10 -18.44
CA LEU A 36 7.76 -35.56 -18.52
C LEU A 36 7.67 -36.98 -17.96
N CYS A 37 6.64 -37.31 -17.19
CA CYS A 37 6.39 -38.69 -16.76
C CYS A 37 4.89 -39.01 -16.64
N ASP A 38 4.54 -40.28 -16.83
CA ASP A 38 3.17 -40.82 -16.73
C ASP A 38 2.96 -41.70 -15.47
N GLY A 39 3.97 -41.77 -14.60
CA GLY A 39 4.02 -42.66 -13.43
C GLY A 39 4.67 -44.02 -13.68
N SER A 40 5.00 -44.37 -14.92
CA SER A 40 5.69 -45.62 -15.31
C SER A 40 6.95 -45.36 -16.14
N SER A 41 6.82 -44.52 -17.18
CA SER A 41 7.89 -44.01 -18.04
C SER A 41 8.24 -42.57 -17.66
N ALA A 42 9.44 -42.14 -18.08
CA ALA A 42 9.89 -40.76 -17.99
C ALA A 42 10.69 -40.40 -19.24
N TRP A 43 10.57 -39.14 -19.66
CA TRP A 43 11.21 -38.59 -20.85
C TRP A 43 11.85 -37.25 -20.49
N THR A 44 13.05 -36.98 -21.01
CA THR A 44 13.89 -35.84 -20.62
C THR A 44 14.40 -35.07 -21.84
N GLY A 45 14.48 -33.75 -21.73
CA GLY A 45 15.07 -32.89 -22.75
C GLY A 45 15.58 -31.56 -22.17
N GLN A 46 16.30 -30.82 -22.99
CA GLN A 46 16.88 -29.53 -22.64
C GLN A 46 16.65 -28.53 -23.78
N VAL A 47 16.34 -27.30 -23.42
CA VAL A 47 16.18 -26.17 -24.34
C VAL A 47 17.23 -25.10 -23.96
N PRO A 48 18.24 -24.83 -24.80
CA PRO A 48 19.24 -23.78 -24.54
C PRO A 48 18.68 -22.37 -24.77
N GLU A 49 19.42 -21.36 -24.29
CA GLU A 49 19.08 -19.93 -24.46
C GLU A 49 19.00 -19.51 -25.94
N ASP A 50 19.82 -20.11 -26.80
CA ASP A 50 19.86 -19.84 -28.24
C ASP A 50 18.56 -20.30 -28.94
N ASP A 51 18.08 -21.52 -28.64
CA ASP A 51 16.85 -22.06 -29.23
C ASP A 51 15.60 -21.26 -28.80
N ILE A 52 15.55 -20.78 -27.54
CA ILE A 52 14.47 -19.89 -27.08
C ILE A 52 14.48 -18.57 -27.86
N SER A 53 15.68 -18.03 -28.11
CA SER A 53 15.86 -16.76 -28.80
C SER A 53 15.57 -16.90 -30.30
N LYS A 54 15.85 -18.08 -30.87
CA LYS A 54 15.51 -18.46 -32.25
C LYS A 54 14.01 -18.68 -32.43
N GLU A 55 13.35 -19.53 -31.65
CA GLU A 55 11.91 -19.80 -31.81
C GLU A 55 11.10 -18.50 -31.59
N ALA A 56 11.53 -17.58 -30.69
CA ALA A 56 10.94 -16.24 -30.58
C ALA A 56 11.01 -15.45 -31.90
N SER A 57 12.16 -15.46 -32.57
CA SER A 57 12.38 -14.79 -33.86
C SER A 57 11.61 -15.47 -34.99
N ASP A 58 11.58 -16.80 -35.02
CA ASP A 58 10.84 -17.60 -36.01
C ASP A 58 9.32 -17.45 -35.85
N MET A 59 8.84 -17.06 -34.66
CA MET A 59 7.45 -16.68 -34.37
C MET A 59 7.16 -15.16 -34.55
N GLU A 60 8.11 -14.36 -35.06
CA GLU A 60 8.03 -12.89 -35.15
C GLU A 60 7.64 -12.17 -33.83
N MET A 61 8.00 -12.77 -32.68
CA MET A 61 7.59 -12.31 -31.36
C MET A 61 8.77 -11.79 -30.53
N ASP A 62 8.53 -10.70 -29.80
CA ASP A 62 9.45 -10.16 -28.81
C ASP A 62 9.87 -11.26 -27.80
N ARG A 63 11.19 -11.40 -27.58
CA ARG A 63 11.78 -12.45 -26.73
C ARG A 63 11.23 -12.47 -25.31
N GLN A 64 10.96 -11.32 -24.70
CA GLN A 64 10.38 -11.27 -23.36
C GLN A 64 8.93 -11.76 -23.37
N LYS A 65 8.14 -11.36 -24.38
CA LYS A 65 6.76 -11.85 -24.54
C LYS A 65 6.72 -13.36 -24.78
N TYR A 66 7.67 -13.91 -25.54
CA TYR A 66 7.78 -15.36 -25.74
C TYR A 66 8.10 -16.08 -24.43
N VAL A 67 9.12 -15.63 -23.69
CA VAL A 67 9.47 -16.19 -22.37
C VAL A 67 8.30 -16.09 -21.38
N ASP A 68 7.53 -15.01 -21.41
CA ASP A 68 6.34 -14.84 -20.58
C ASP A 68 5.15 -15.70 -21.04
N GLU A 69 5.10 -16.18 -22.29
CA GLU A 69 4.15 -17.21 -22.74
C GLU A 69 4.63 -18.62 -22.37
N LEU A 70 5.94 -18.91 -22.48
CA LEU A 70 6.52 -20.17 -21.98
C LEU A 70 6.26 -20.35 -20.48
N LYS A 71 6.40 -19.28 -19.67
CA LYS A 71 6.03 -19.31 -18.24
C LYS A 71 4.57 -19.67 -18.02
N LYS A 72 3.64 -19.14 -18.84
CA LYS A 72 2.19 -19.45 -18.77
C LYS A 72 1.87 -20.88 -19.22
N ALA A 73 2.61 -21.43 -20.17
CA ALA A 73 2.36 -22.77 -20.73
C ALA A 73 3.03 -23.90 -19.92
N LEU A 74 4.21 -23.65 -19.33
CA LEU A 74 5.09 -24.70 -18.80
C LEU A 74 5.29 -24.64 -17.27
N VAL A 75 4.93 -23.55 -16.60
CA VAL A 75 5.25 -23.31 -15.17
C VAL A 75 4.04 -22.81 -14.36
N LEU A 76 3.21 -21.93 -14.94
CA LEU A 76 2.04 -21.38 -14.26
C LEU A 76 0.85 -22.34 -14.36
N ASN A 77 0.58 -23.06 -13.28
CA ASN A 77 -0.64 -23.85 -13.09
C ASN A 77 -1.87 -22.93 -12.90
N VAL A 78 -2.30 -22.26 -13.98
CA VAL A 78 -3.46 -21.35 -13.96
C VAL A 78 -4.74 -22.17 -14.09
N PRO A 79 -5.71 -22.08 -13.16
CA PRO A 79 -6.97 -22.83 -13.24
C PRO A 79 -7.91 -22.40 -14.39
N THR A 80 -7.48 -21.48 -15.27
CA THR A 80 -8.25 -21.06 -16.44
C THR A 80 -8.09 -22.04 -17.61
N THR A 81 -8.85 -23.14 -17.54
CA THR A 81 -9.51 -23.81 -18.68
C THR A 81 -8.75 -23.79 -20.03
N ASN A 82 -8.01 -24.86 -20.32
CA ASN A 82 -7.63 -25.33 -21.66
C ASN A 82 -7.09 -24.25 -22.63
N LYS A 83 -6.27 -23.33 -22.12
CA LYS A 83 -5.56 -22.30 -22.92
C LYS A 83 -4.36 -22.84 -23.69
N TYR A 84 -3.85 -24.00 -23.28
CA TYR A 84 -2.73 -24.67 -23.93
C TYR A 84 -3.07 -26.14 -24.16
N ASN A 85 -2.71 -26.65 -25.34
CA ASN A 85 -2.73 -28.08 -25.66
C ASN A 85 -1.29 -28.61 -25.52
N TYR A 86 -1.15 -29.90 -25.23
CA TYR A 86 0.15 -30.57 -25.15
C TYR A 86 0.06 -31.90 -25.89
N ASP A 87 1.09 -32.24 -26.65
CA ASP A 87 1.14 -33.50 -27.38
C ASP A 87 2.53 -34.11 -27.35
N LEU A 88 2.58 -35.44 -27.39
CA LEU A 88 3.81 -36.23 -27.35
C LEU A 88 3.72 -37.27 -28.48
N VAL A 89 4.47 -37.04 -29.55
CA VAL A 89 4.50 -37.92 -30.73
C VAL A 89 5.82 -38.66 -30.76
N GLU A 90 5.78 -39.98 -31.00
CA GLU A 90 6.98 -40.82 -31.16
C GLU A 90 7.66 -40.51 -32.50
N ASP A 91 8.95 -40.17 -32.46
CA ASP A 91 9.79 -39.80 -33.60
C ASP A 91 10.73 -41.00 -33.92
N PRO A 92 11.06 -41.32 -35.19
CA PRO A 92 11.62 -42.63 -35.59
C PRO A 92 13.02 -43.04 -35.07
N VAL A 93 13.55 -42.36 -34.06
CA VAL A 93 14.94 -42.46 -33.57
C VAL A 93 14.98 -42.51 -32.03
N ASP A 94 14.11 -43.32 -31.42
CA ASP A 94 13.89 -43.43 -29.95
C ASP A 94 13.69 -42.08 -29.24
N CYS A 95 13.18 -41.10 -29.99
CA CYS A 95 12.92 -39.74 -29.57
C CYS A 95 11.42 -39.50 -29.52
N TYR A 96 11.00 -38.49 -28.75
CA TYR A 96 9.61 -38.05 -28.71
C TYR A 96 9.57 -36.55 -28.95
N SER A 97 8.76 -36.12 -29.91
CA SER A 97 8.46 -34.71 -30.15
C SER A 97 7.39 -34.28 -29.16
N PHE A 98 7.80 -33.52 -28.14
CA PHE A 98 6.87 -32.86 -27.23
C PHE A 98 6.52 -31.48 -27.78
N THR A 99 5.25 -31.28 -28.12
CA THR A 99 4.73 -30.02 -28.62
C THR A 99 3.80 -29.37 -27.60
N TYR A 100 3.79 -28.05 -27.58
CA TYR A 100 2.84 -27.28 -26.79
C TYR A 100 2.26 -26.16 -27.66
N GLU A 101 0.93 -26.10 -27.71
CA GLU A 101 0.18 -25.15 -28.52
C GLU A 101 -0.58 -24.18 -27.64
N LYS A 102 -0.76 -22.95 -28.10
CA LYS A 102 -1.66 -21.98 -27.47
C LYS A 102 -3.00 -21.98 -28.20
N LYS A 103 -4.08 -22.24 -27.47
CA LYS A 103 -5.45 -22.19 -27.98
C LYS A 103 -5.98 -20.76 -27.93
N LEU A 104 -6.52 -20.29 -29.05
CA LEU A 104 -7.06 -18.96 -29.25
C LEU A 104 -8.44 -19.04 -29.92
N ARG A 105 -9.48 -19.13 -29.09
CA ARG A 105 -10.86 -19.47 -29.50
C ARG A 105 -10.90 -20.85 -30.18
N ASP A 106 -11.20 -20.89 -31.47
CA ASP A 106 -11.43 -22.09 -32.27
C ASP A 106 -10.17 -22.56 -33.02
N LEU A 107 -9.09 -21.76 -32.97
CA LEU A 107 -7.78 -22.09 -33.51
C LEU A 107 -6.81 -22.47 -32.38
N SER A 108 -5.86 -23.36 -32.66
CA SER A 108 -4.62 -23.45 -31.92
C SER A 108 -3.45 -23.03 -32.81
N PHE A 109 -2.36 -22.57 -32.19
CA PHE A 109 -1.09 -22.38 -32.87
C PHE A 109 0.04 -22.97 -32.01
N LYS A 110 0.98 -23.65 -32.66
CA LYS A 110 2.20 -24.15 -32.03
C LYS A 110 2.92 -22.99 -31.35
N LEU A 111 3.14 -23.11 -30.03
CA LEU A 111 3.96 -22.17 -29.25
C LEU A 111 5.39 -22.69 -29.11
N GLY A 112 5.63 -23.98 -29.31
CA GLY A 112 6.96 -24.54 -29.45
C GLY A 112 6.96 -26.06 -29.57
N SER A 113 8.15 -26.62 -29.76
CA SER A 113 8.39 -28.06 -29.72
C SER A 113 9.80 -28.36 -29.24
N LEU A 114 9.96 -29.42 -28.45
CA LEU A 114 11.26 -29.89 -27.99
C LEU A 114 11.37 -31.41 -28.13
N ARG A 115 12.58 -31.88 -28.38
CA ARG A 115 12.91 -33.32 -28.48
C ARG A 115 13.19 -33.86 -27.09
N LEU A 116 12.37 -34.82 -26.64
CA LEU A 116 12.63 -35.61 -25.44
C LEU A 116 13.25 -36.95 -25.82
N THR A 117 14.17 -37.44 -24.99
CA THR A 117 14.65 -38.84 -25.01
C THR A 117 14.00 -39.64 -23.90
N LYS A 118 13.76 -40.93 -24.11
CA LYS A 118 13.19 -41.82 -23.09
C LYS A 118 14.27 -42.22 -22.08
N SER A 119 13.98 -42.09 -20.78
CA SER A 119 14.92 -42.47 -19.73
C SER A 119 15.00 -43.98 -19.57
N GLN A 120 16.22 -44.49 -19.36
CA GLN A 120 16.47 -45.90 -19.01
C GLN A 120 16.03 -46.22 -17.58
N ASN A 121 16.10 -45.23 -16.67
CA ASN A 121 15.77 -45.37 -15.25
C ASN A 121 14.58 -44.45 -14.88
N PRO A 122 13.36 -44.67 -15.42
CA PRO A 122 12.22 -43.80 -15.15
C PRO A 122 11.83 -43.78 -13.67
N ALA A 123 12.03 -44.89 -12.95
CA ALA A 123 11.77 -45.01 -11.52
C ALA A 123 12.68 -44.14 -10.64
N GLU A 124 13.87 -43.73 -11.11
CA GLU A 124 14.73 -42.77 -10.39
C GLU A 124 14.18 -41.35 -10.53
N ILE A 125 13.86 -40.96 -11.77
CA ILE A 125 13.26 -39.66 -12.08
C ILE A 125 11.93 -39.46 -11.33
N ILE A 126 11.05 -40.46 -11.36
CA ILE A 126 9.76 -40.39 -10.67
C ILE A 126 9.95 -40.27 -9.14
N ARG A 127 10.96 -40.94 -8.55
CA ARG A 127 11.32 -40.75 -7.14
C ARG A 127 11.79 -39.32 -6.86
N GLU A 128 12.65 -38.74 -7.70
CA GLU A 128 13.10 -37.35 -7.53
C GLU A 128 11.95 -36.33 -7.62
N VAL A 129 11.04 -36.49 -8.59
CA VAL A 129 9.82 -35.66 -8.72
C VAL A 129 9.00 -35.71 -7.43
N ILE A 130 8.74 -36.91 -6.90
CA ILE A 130 7.96 -37.11 -5.66
C ILE A 130 8.68 -36.50 -4.45
N ILE A 131 9.99 -36.72 -4.31
CA ILE A 131 10.81 -36.16 -3.22
C ILE A 131 10.81 -34.62 -3.28
N TYR A 132 10.94 -34.04 -4.47
CA TYR A 132 10.83 -32.60 -4.67
C TYR A 132 9.44 -32.07 -4.25
N CYS A 133 8.36 -32.72 -4.68
CA CYS A 133 7.00 -32.33 -4.31
C CYS A 133 6.76 -32.41 -2.78
N LEU A 134 7.22 -33.47 -2.11
CA LEU A 134 7.11 -33.63 -0.66
C LEU A 134 7.91 -32.56 0.10
N ASN A 135 9.15 -32.27 -0.32
CA ASN A 135 9.98 -31.23 0.27
C ASN A 135 9.38 -29.82 0.06
N SER A 136 8.82 -29.57 -1.13
CA SER A 136 8.12 -28.32 -1.45
C SER A 136 6.87 -28.14 -0.59
N MET A 137 6.06 -29.20 -0.43
CA MET A 137 4.88 -29.22 0.44
C MET A 137 5.24 -28.97 1.91
N ALA A 138 6.26 -29.63 2.44
CA ALA A 138 6.73 -29.44 3.82
C ALA A 138 7.23 -28.00 4.07
N LYS A 139 7.97 -27.43 3.10
CA LYS A 139 8.40 -26.03 3.15
C LYS A 139 7.20 -25.08 3.15
N LEU A 140 6.25 -25.27 2.23
CA LEU A 140 5.05 -24.44 2.12
C LEU A 140 4.17 -24.52 3.38
N HIS A 141 4.05 -25.70 3.98
CA HIS A 141 3.36 -25.89 5.27
C HIS A 141 4.04 -25.07 6.37
N SER A 142 5.36 -25.22 6.55
CA SER A 142 6.12 -24.47 7.55
C SER A 142 6.09 -22.95 7.33
N GLN A 143 6.02 -22.49 6.08
CA GLN A 143 5.84 -21.07 5.77
C GLN A 143 4.42 -20.59 6.09
N ASN A 144 3.39 -21.40 5.84
CA ASN A 144 2.02 -21.11 6.21
C ASN A 144 1.84 -21.06 7.74
N ASP A 145 2.35 -22.05 8.47
CA ASP A 145 2.34 -22.09 9.95
C ASP A 145 2.99 -20.83 10.56
N HIS A 146 4.07 -20.34 9.96
CA HIS A 146 4.75 -19.12 10.39
C HIS A 146 3.93 -17.86 10.09
N LEU A 147 3.41 -17.73 8.87
CA LEU A 147 2.56 -16.60 8.48
C LEU A 147 1.25 -16.56 9.28
N GLN A 148 0.65 -17.71 9.59
CA GLN A 148 -0.54 -17.80 10.42
C GLN A 148 -0.26 -17.37 11.87
N LYS A 149 0.91 -17.72 12.43
CA LYS A 149 1.35 -17.23 13.75
C LYS A 149 1.59 -15.72 13.75
N GLU A 150 2.29 -15.19 12.75
CA GLU A 150 2.51 -13.74 12.65
C GLU A 150 1.21 -12.96 12.41
N ASN A 151 0.28 -13.50 11.62
CA ASN A 151 -1.05 -12.89 11.45
C ASN A 151 -1.84 -12.87 12.77
N GLY A 152 -1.86 -13.98 13.53
CA GLY A 152 -2.47 -14.01 14.86
C GLY A 152 -1.81 -13.05 15.86
N ARG A 153 -0.48 -12.92 15.81
CA ARG A 153 0.28 -11.96 16.62
C ARG A 153 -0.11 -10.52 16.28
N LEU A 154 -0.08 -10.16 15.00
CA LEU A 154 -0.47 -8.82 14.51
C LEU A 154 -1.93 -8.48 14.78
N GLN A 155 -2.85 -9.45 14.75
CA GLN A 155 -4.25 -9.26 15.14
C GLN A 155 -4.39 -8.98 16.65
N SER A 156 -3.57 -9.63 17.48
CA SER A 156 -3.52 -9.38 18.93
C SER A 156 -2.93 -7.97 19.21
N ASP A 157 -1.75 -7.67 18.63
CA ASP A 157 -1.13 -6.34 18.72
C ASP A 157 -2.13 -5.22 18.32
N TRP A 158 -2.86 -5.42 17.22
CA TRP A 158 -3.84 -4.46 16.71
C TRP A 158 -5.02 -4.28 17.67
N LYS A 159 -5.56 -5.36 18.23
CA LYS A 159 -6.64 -5.30 19.22
C LYS A 159 -6.19 -4.55 20.48
N ASP A 160 -5.01 -4.88 21.00
CA ASP A 160 -4.49 -4.28 22.23
C ASP A 160 -4.22 -2.77 22.05
N MET A 161 -3.73 -2.36 20.88
CA MET A 161 -3.59 -0.94 20.52
C MET A 161 -4.93 -0.23 20.30
N HIS A 162 -5.94 -0.92 19.77
CA HIS A 162 -7.28 -0.38 19.59
C HIS A 162 -7.99 -0.15 20.93
N GLU A 163 -7.89 -1.10 21.85
CA GLU A 163 -8.44 -1.01 23.22
C GLU A 163 -7.75 0.13 24.00
N GLN A 164 -6.42 0.26 23.89
CA GLN A 164 -5.71 1.41 24.46
C GLN A 164 -6.17 2.74 23.85
N LEU A 165 -6.37 2.82 22.54
CA LEU A 165 -6.87 4.03 21.88
C LEU A 165 -8.26 4.42 22.39
N GLU A 166 -9.18 3.47 22.58
CA GLU A 166 -10.50 3.74 23.17
C GLU A 166 -10.37 4.28 24.61
N THR A 167 -9.50 3.70 25.45
CA THR A 167 -9.28 4.24 26.80
C THR A 167 -8.71 5.67 26.80
N PHE A 168 -7.83 6.01 25.84
CA PHE A 168 -7.30 7.37 25.70
C PHE A 168 -8.33 8.37 25.17
N VAL A 169 -9.23 7.95 24.28
CA VAL A 169 -10.36 8.78 23.81
C VAL A 169 -11.30 9.07 24.97
N ASN A 170 -11.74 8.04 25.70
CA ASN A 170 -12.64 8.19 26.84
C ASN A 170 -12.04 9.10 27.94
N ALA A 171 -10.76 8.90 28.30
CA ALA A 171 -10.07 9.73 29.29
C ALA A 171 -9.86 11.19 28.83
N LYS A 172 -9.67 11.41 27.52
CA LYS A 172 -9.64 12.77 26.93
C LYS A 172 -11.00 13.45 27.05
N GLU A 173 -12.09 12.75 26.70
CA GLU A 173 -13.44 13.30 26.73
C GLU A 173 -13.91 13.62 28.15
N GLU A 174 -13.58 12.77 29.14
CA GLU A 174 -13.81 13.06 30.56
C GLU A 174 -13.07 14.33 31.02
N LEU A 175 -11.78 14.46 30.65
CA LEU A 175 -10.97 15.64 30.98
C LEU A 175 -11.48 16.92 30.31
N GLU A 176 -11.90 16.85 29.04
CA GLU A 176 -12.51 17.98 28.34
C GLU A 176 -13.84 18.39 28.99
N GLN A 177 -14.70 17.43 29.35
CA GLN A 177 -15.97 17.69 30.01
C GLN A 177 -15.81 18.31 31.42
N ASP A 178 -14.83 17.85 32.20
CA ASP A 178 -14.46 18.47 33.49
C ASP A 178 -13.95 19.91 33.28
N LEU A 179 -13.06 20.13 32.31
CA LEU A 179 -12.51 21.46 32.02
C LEU A 179 -13.59 22.43 31.54
N TYR A 180 -14.49 22.02 30.65
CA TYR A 180 -15.63 22.83 30.20
C TYR A 180 -16.61 23.12 31.35
N THR A 181 -16.83 22.17 32.26
CA THR A 181 -17.65 22.35 33.46
C THR A 181 -17.04 23.40 34.38
N LYS A 182 -15.74 23.30 34.70
CA LYS A 182 -14.98 24.27 35.50
C LYS A 182 -14.96 25.66 34.87
N PHE A 183 -14.71 25.74 33.55
CA PHE A 183 -14.73 27.01 32.82
C PHE A 183 -16.11 27.68 32.83
N THR A 184 -17.19 26.89 32.74
CA THR A 184 -18.57 27.38 32.82
C THR A 184 -18.89 27.94 34.22
N HIS A 185 -18.38 27.34 35.30
CA HIS A 185 -18.53 27.89 36.65
C HIS A 185 -17.85 29.26 36.76
N VAL A 186 -16.59 29.38 36.33
CA VAL A 186 -15.85 30.66 36.32
C VAL A 186 -16.58 31.72 35.49
N LEU A 187 -17.04 31.38 34.27
CA LEU A 187 -17.83 32.30 33.46
C LEU A 187 -19.12 32.76 34.15
N ASN A 188 -19.81 31.87 34.87
CA ASN A 188 -21.06 32.19 35.55
C ASN A 188 -20.81 33.08 36.78
N GLU A 189 -19.76 32.85 37.56
CA GLU A 189 -19.34 33.77 38.63
C GLU A 189 -19.02 35.17 38.08
N LYS A 190 -18.25 35.26 36.98
CA LYS A 190 -17.93 36.54 36.34
C LYS A 190 -19.21 37.23 35.82
N LYS A 191 -20.15 36.49 35.20
CA LYS A 191 -21.47 37.03 34.79
C LYS A 191 -22.32 37.52 35.97
N VAL A 192 -22.26 36.86 37.14
CA VAL A 192 -22.94 37.32 38.37
C VAL A 192 -22.28 38.58 38.91
N LYS A 193 -20.94 38.62 38.97
CA LYS A 193 -20.18 39.79 39.44
C LYS A 193 -20.42 41.02 38.56
N ILE A 194 -20.46 40.85 37.24
CA ILE A 194 -20.78 41.92 36.28
C ILE A 194 -22.20 42.47 36.51
N ARG A 195 -23.21 41.60 36.69
CA ARG A 195 -24.58 42.02 37.02
C ARG A 195 -24.63 42.83 38.32
N SER A 196 -24.06 42.31 39.40
CA SER A 196 -24.00 43.01 40.70
C SER A 196 -23.24 44.33 40.67
N LEU A 197 -22.29 44.52 39.74
CA LEU A 197 -21.61 45.80 39.52
C LEU A 197 -22.46 46.79 38.70
N LYS A 198 -23.20 46.32 37.69
CA LYS A 198 -24.16 47.14 36.93
C LYS A 198 -25.32 47.63 37.82
N GLU A 199 -25.93 46.74 38.59
CA GLU A 199 -27.01 47.07 39.55
C GLU A 199 -26.59 48.17 40.54
N LYS A 200 -25.30 48.19 40.94
CA LYS A 200 -24.71 49.19 41.84
C LYS A 200 -24.39 50.52 41.18
N LEU A 201 -24.05 50.51 39.88
CA LEU A 201 -23.94 51.73 39.08
C LEU A 201 -25.33 52.37 38.92
N GLU A 202 -26.31 51.62 38.42
CA GLU A 202 -27.69 52.09 38.24
C GLU A 202 -28.31 52.65 39.54
N HIS A 203 -28.03 52.03 40.70
CA HIS A 203 -28.43 52.55 42.01
C HIS A 203 -27.72 53.85 42.42
N ASN A 204 -26.44 54.02 42.06
CA ASN A 204 -25.72 55.27 42.30
C ASN A 204 -26.20 56.38 41.35
N ASP A 205 -26.41 56.07 40.07
CA ASP A 205 -26.84 57.05 39.07
C ASP A 205 -28.25 57.57 39.41
N GLN A 206 -29.20 56.69 39.73
CA GLN A 206 -30.51 57.10 40.26
C GLN A 206 -30.42 57.90 41.57
N LYS A 207 -29.40 57.67 42.40
CA LYS A 207 -29.18 58.41 43.64
C LYS A 207 -28.60 59.80 43.36
N VAL A 208 -27.75 59.94 42.35
CA VAL A 208 -27.24 61.23 41.85
C VAL A 208 -28.38 62.06 41.26
N GLU A 209 -29.23 61.48 40.40
CA GLU A 209 -30.41 62.17 39.85
C GLU A 209 -31.38 62.64 40.95
N LYS A 210 -31.62 61.79 41.96
CA LYS A 210 -32.43 62.17 43.14
C LYS A 210 -31.79 63.25 44.01
N THR A 211 -30.51 63.58 43.80
CA THR A 211 -29.84 64.74 44.41
C THR A 211 -29.68 65.96 43.49
N SER A 212 -29.78 65.80 42.17
CA SER A 212 -29.67 66.91 41.20
C SER A 212 -30.99 67.62 40.90
N SER A 213 -32.14 67.01 41.24
CA SER A 213 -33.48 67.60 41.04
C SER A 213 -33.79 68.88 41.85
N VAL A 214 -32.81 69.46 42.58
CA VAL A 214 -32.95 70.72 43.33
C VAL A 214 -31.79 71.69 43.04
N LYS A 215 -31.68 72.14 41.78
CA LYS A 215 -31.50 73.56 41.37
C LYS A 215 -31.12 73.70 39.89
N SER A 216 -31.94 74.43 39.13
CA SER A 216 -31.69 74.84 37.74
C SER A 216 -31.32 76.33 37.64
N SER A 217 -30.10 76.66 37.21
CA SER A 217 -29.73 77.90 36.49
C SER A 217 -28.20 78.09 36.40
N ALA A 218 -27.59 78.69 35.38
CA ALA A 218 -27.91 78.88 33.95
C ALA A 218 -26.71 79.58 33.28
N PHE A 219 -26.34 79.20 32.04
CA PHE A 219 -25.33 79.88 31.19
C PHE A 219 -23.87 79.89 31.74
N ASP A 220 -22.79 80.04 30.95
CA ASP A 220 -22.63 80.29 29.50
C ASP A 220 -21.32 79.60 28.96
N THR A 221 -21.19 79.49 27.63
CA THR A 221 -19.97 79.40 26.74
C THR A 221 -18.56 79.04 27.31
N VAL A 222 -17.59 78.33 26.67
CA VAL A 222 -17.31 77.61 25.37
C VAL A 222 -15.76 77.67 25.17
N PRO A 223 -15.04 76.82 24.38
CA PRO A 223 -15.29 75.44 23.92
C PRO A 223 -14.00 74.54 23.87
N VAL A 224 -14.04 73.44 23.09
CA VAL A 224 -12.93 72.74 22.38
C VAL A 224 -11.76 72.16 23.20
N ASN A 225 -11.64 70.82 23.18
CA ASN A 225 -10.50 70.17 22.50
C ASN A 225 -10.82 68.72 22.11
N GLU A 226 -10.68 68.38 20.82
CA GLU A 226 -10.80 67.02 20.28
C GLU A 226 -9.41 66.39 20.13
N LEU A 227 -9.10 65.33 20.87
CA LEU A 227 -8.02 64.37 20.57
C LEU A 227 -8.31 63.06 21.33
N LYS A 228 -8.03 61.85 20.81
CA LYS A 228 -8.09 61.30 19.44
C LYS A 228 -7.89 59.78 19.60
N ASP A 229 -8.42 58.94 18.70
CA ASP A 229 -8.07 57.53 18.70
C ASP A 229 -6.62 57.32 18.24
N GLU A 230 -5.77 56.77 19.11
CA GLU A 230 -4.38 56.44 18.78
C GLU A 230 -4.29 55.01 18.20
N GLU A 231 -4.40 54.95 16.87
CA GLU A 231 -4.15 53.75 16.08
C GLU A 231 -2.67 53.33 16.20
N TYR A 232 -2.39 52.23 16.90
CA TYR A 232 -1.03 51.78 17.18
C TYR A 232 -0.31 51.26 15.93
N GLY A 233 0.32 52.17 15.19
CA GLY A 233 1.16 51.86 14.03
C GLY A 233 2.48 51.19 14.42
N GLY A 234 2.60 49.90 14.14
CA GLY A 234 3.85 49.15 14.30
C GLY A 234 4.70 49.14 13.03
N THR A 235 5.82 49.87 13.02
CA THR A 235 6.75 49.93 11.88
C THR A 235 8.22 49.85 12.31
N THR A 236 8.90 48.74 11.95
CA THR A 236 10.35 48.64 11.62
C THR A 236 11.39 49.12 12.69
N ASP A 237 12.72 48.90 12.60
CA ASP A 237 13.53 47.99 11.76
C ASP A 237 14.81 47.50 12.51
N GLU A 238 15.64 46.72 11.80
CA GLU A 238 17.13 46.69 11.77
C GLU A 238 17.91 47.74 12.64
N ASP A 239 19.11 47.49 13.21
CA ASP A 239 20.03 46.32 13.29
C ASP A 239 21.21 46.67 14.27
N SER A 240 22.20 45.78 14.41
CA SER A 240 23.65 46.08 14.34
C SER A 240 24.59 45.92 15.56
N GLN A 241 25.77 45.35 15.23
CA GLN A 241 27.12 45.41 15.87
C GLN A 241 27.53 44.50 17.07
N ASN A 242 28.38 43.51 16.71
CA ASN A 242 29.64 43.00 17.32
C ASN A 242 30.14 43.62 18.66
N THR A 243 30.94 42.93 19.50
CA THR A 243 32.40 42.69 19.26
C THR A 243 33.05 41.80 20.36
N GLU A 244 34.08 41.02 20.00
CA GLU A 244 35.12 40.30 20.83
C GLU A 244 34.65 39.27 21.91
N GLU A 245 35.13 38.02 21.92
CA GLU A 245 36.41 37.47 22.45
C GLU A 245 36.58 37.65 23.98
N THR A 246 36.98 36.66 24.80
CA THR A 246 38.14 35.75 24.66
C THR A 246 38.04 34.52 25.61
N THR A 247 38.90 33.50 25.38
CA THR A 247 39.38 32.46 26.35
C THR A 247 38.51 31.24 26.73
N ALA A 248 39.21 30.14 27.05
CA ALA A 248 38.77 28.78 27.43
C ALA A 248 39.77 28.24 28.50
N PRO A 249 39.93 26.93 28.86
CA PRO A 249 39.21 25.69 28.47
C PRO A 249 38.92 24.74 29.68
N ALA A 250 38.75 23.42 29.40
CA ALA A 250 38.88 22.27 30.35
C ALA A 250 37.74 22.07 31.41
N THR A 251 37.45 20.90 32.00
CA THR A 251 37.58 19.43 31.73
C THR A 251 36.79 18.67 32.84
N THR A 252 36.32 17.40 32.82
CA THR A 252 36.30 16.29 31.82
C THR A 252 35.28 15.19 32.20
N SER A 253 34.78 14.46 31.18
CA SER A 253 34.42 13.02 31.20
C SER A 253 33.11 12.48 31.84
N ARG A 254 32.80 11.23 31.40
CA ARG A 254 32.00 10.13 31.99
C ARG A 254 30.55 9.91 31.57
N GLN A 255 30.24 8.62 31.44
CA GLN A 255 28.99 8.01 31.01
C GLN A 255 28.01 7.85 32.20
N ARG A 256 26.71 7.84 31.92
CA ARG A 256 25.74 6.76 32.31
C ARG A 256 24.35 7.07 31.75
N SER A 257 23.76 6.15 30.98
CA SER A 257 22.72 5.19 31.39
C SER A 257 21.50 5.84 32.05
N ILE A 258 20.38 5.88 31.32
CA ILE A 258 19.10 6.46 31.74
C ILE A 258 18.28 5.40 32.49
N ILE A 259 17.69 5.78 33.62
CA ILE A 259 16.39 5.37 34.22
C ILE A 259 16.46 5.62 35.73
N SER A 260 15.61 6.52 36.22
CA SER A 260 15.08 6.56 37.60
C SER A 260 13.86 7.48 37.64
N THR A 261 13.00 7.25 38.65
CA THR A 261 11.65 7.79 38.85
C THR A 261 11.57 9.31 39.13
N PRO A 262 10.39 9.94 39.01
CA PRO A 262 10.22 11.38 39.19
C PRO A 262 10.24 11.82 40.67
N ASP A 263 10.59 13.09 40.89
CA ASP A 263 10.41 13.83 42.15
C ASP A 263 10.24 15.33 41.83
N ASP A 264 9.71 16.11 42.78
CA ASP A 264 9.20 17.48 42.57
C ASP A 264 10.29 18.54 42.29
N SER A 265 10.02 19.43 41.33
CA SER A 265 10.69 20.74 41.22
C SER A 265 9.82 21.76 40.45
N PRO A 266 9.87 23.07 40.81
CA PRO A 266 8.82 24.02 40.43
C PRO A 266 8.96 24.65 39.03
N ASP A 267 7.87 25.29 38.61
CA ASP A 267 7.65 26.03 37.36
C ASP A 267 8.85 26.88 36.89
N ILE A 268 9.28 26.64 35.65
CA ILE A 268 10.29 27.43 34.93
C ILE A 268 9.74 27.76 33.54
N ALA A 269 9.58 29.05 33.27
CA ALA A 269 8.92 29.58 32.08
C ALA A 269 9.56 29.11 30.73
N PRO A 270 8.76 28.93 29.66
CA PRO A 270 9.20 28.26 28.44
C PRO A 270 10.17 29.10 27.58
N SER A 271 11.47 28.83 27.71
CA SER A 271 12.50 29.45 26.88
C SER A 271 12.51 28.93 25.43
N ARG A 272 12.90 29.80 24.49
CA ARG A 272 12.63 29.67 23.05
C ARG A 272 13.60 28.69 22.35
N LYS A 273 13.06 27.68 21.65
CA LYS A 273 13.84 26.61 20.99
C LYS A 273 14.85 27.14 19.94
N ARG A 274 16.15 26.98 20.19
CA ARG A 274 17.22 27.15 19.19
C ARG A 274 17.39 25.86 18.37
N ARG A 275 17.23 25.94 17.04
CA ARG A 275 17.57 24.81 16.13
C ARG A 275 19.06 24.48 16.22
N GLN A 276 19.40 23.20 16.42
CA GLN A 276 20.68 22.69 15.96
C GLN A 276 20.61 22.36 14.46
N ARG A 277 21.61 22.79 13.69
CA ARG A 277 21.82 22.36 12.31
C ARG A 277 23.25 21.85 12.17
N GLY A 278 23.44 20.57 12.46
CA GLY A 278 24.73 19.92 12.23
C GLY A 278 25.03 19.81 10.74
N GLN A 279 26.29 20.05 10.37
CA GLN A 279 26.86 19.58 9.12
C GLN A 279 28.27 19.03 9.38
N LYS A 280 28.48 17.76 9.04
CA LYS A 280 29.54 17.31 8.11
C LYS A 280 29.66 15.79 8.13
N SER A 281 29.61 15.20 6.95
CA SER A 281 30.53 14.15 6.54
C SER A 281 30.67 14.24 5.03
N TYR A 282 31.89 14.06 4.51
CA TYR A 282 32.14 13.92 3.09
C TYR A 282 31.99 12.45 2.71
N TYR A 283 31.38 12.17 1.56
CA TYR A 283 31.57 10.92 0.83
C TYR A 283 31.77 11.24 -0.64
N THR A 284 32.69 10.52 -1.27
CA THR A 284 33.06 10.71 -2.68
C THR A 284 32.19 9.83 -3.56
N GLU A 285 31.37 10.42 -4.43
CA GLU A 285 30.66 9.69 -5.48
C GLU A 285 31.19 10.03 -6.88
N VAL A 286 31.17 9.02 -7.76
CA VAL A 286 31.73 9.09 -9.10
C VAL A 286 30.68 9.55 -10.10
N LYS A 287 31.07 10.49 -10.96
CA LYS A 287 30.19 11.18 -11.91
C LYS A 287 29.88 10.33 -13.15
N ALA A 288 28.66 9.78 -13.21
CA ALA A 288 28.06 9.23 -14.44
C ALA A 288 26.98 10.17 -15.01
N ARG A 289 26.65 10.03 -16.30
CA ARG A 289 26.03 11.09 -17.12
C ARG A 289 24.55 10.81 -17.44
N LYS A 290 23.71 11.84 -17.38
CA LYS A 290 22.35 11.84 -17.97
C LYS A 290 22.37 12.32 -19.42
N THR A 291 21.51 11.68 -20.22
CA THR A 291 20.72 12.18 -21.35
C THR A 291 19.40 11.41 -21.23
N GLU A 292 18.21 12.03 -21.23
CA GLU A 292 17.54 12.66 -22.38
C GLU A 292 17.34 11.64 -23.52
N THR A 293 16.14 11.44 -24.06
CA THR A 293 14.89 12.25 -24.03
C THR A 293 13.66 11.44 -23.60
N GLY A 294 12.51 12.11 -23.45
CA GLY A 294 11.22 11.45 -23.25
C GLY A 294 10.08 12.25 -23.86
N GLU A 295 9.61 11.83 -25.04
CA GLU A 295 8.44 12.43 -25.69
C GLU A 295 7.15 11.68 -25.34
N LYS A 296 6.09 12.43 -25.05
CA LYS A 296 4.74 11.92 -24.86
C LYS A 296 3.93 12.22 -26.12
N GLN A 297 3.45 11.18 -26.81
CA GLN A 297 2.28 11.33 -27.70
C GLN A 297 1.13 10.48 -27.19
N ARG A 298 -0.08 11.01 -27.31
CA ARG A 298 -1.31 10.52 -26.66
C ARG A 298 -2.48 10.77 -27.61
N CYS A 299 -2.88 9.76 -28.39
CA CYS A 299 -3.99 9.88 -29.35
C CYS A 299 -4.96 8.68 -29.27
N ASN A 300 -6.21 9.00 -28.93
CA ASN A 300 -7.49 8.32 -29.14
C ASN A 300 -8.52 9.48 -29.21
N PRO A 301 -9.68 9.44 -29.92
CA PRO A 301 -10.51 8.29 -30.34
C PRO A 301 -10.53 8.15 -31.91
N ALA A 302 -11.51 7.63 -32.66
CA ALA A 302 -12.90 7.18 -32.43
C ALA A 302 -13.37 6.09 -33.45
N PRO A 303 -14.44 5.33 -33.14
CA PRO A 303 -15.01 4.30 -34.02
C PRO A 303 -16.17 4.80 -34.91
N PRO A 304 -16.46 4.08 -36.02
CA PRO A 304 -17.84 4.02 -36.52
C PRO A 304 -18.32 2.63 -37.04
N LYS A 305 -19.49 2.21 -36.53
CA LYS A 305 -20.63 1.56 -37.20
C LYS A 305 -20.44 0.40 -38.22
N ALA A 306 -20.79 -0.80 -37.75
CA ALA A 306 -21.95 -1.62 -38.15
C ALA A 306 -22.31 -1.92 -39.63
N SER A 307 -22.60 -3.21 -39.89
CA SER A 307 -23.67 -3.69 -40.78
C SER A 307 -24.33 -4.95 -40.15
N ALA A 308 -25.44 -5.45 -40.70
CA ALA A 308 -26.40 -6.31 -39.97
C ALA A 308 -26.92 -7.54 -40.77
N ASN A 309 -27.97 -8.19 -40.22
CA ASN A 309 -28.86 -9.24 -40.79
C ASN A 309 -28.35 -10.70 -40.70
N THR A 310 -29.15 -11.74 -40.37
CA THR A 310 -30.59 -11.83 -40.02
C THR A 310 -30.93 -13.13 -39.22
N SER A 311 -32.09 -13.15 -38.52
CA SER A 311 -32.95 -14.33 -38.16
C SER A 311 -32.38 -15.45 -37.26
N SER A 312 -33.15 -16.15 -36.40
CA SER A 312 -34.59 -16.12 -36.02
C SER A 312 -34.86 -16.84 -34.67
N SER A 313 -36.08 -16.70 -34.11
CA SER A 313 -36.87 -17.62 -33.26
C SER A 313 -36.20 -18.87 -32.61
N GLU A 314 -36.45 -19.26 -31.34
CA GLU A 314 -37.36 -18.84 -30.25
C GLU A 314 -37.05 -19.65 -28.95
N ALA A 315 -37.68 -19.56 -27.75
CA ALA A 315 -38.80 -18.77 -27.21
C ALA A 315 -38.59 -18.42 -25.69
N GLY A 316 -39.33 -19.06 -24.77
CA GLY A 316 -39.32 -18.89 -23.29
C GLY A 316 -40.26 -19.92 -22.62
N PRO A 317 -40.76 -19.74 -21.36
CA PRO A 317 -40.58 -18.61 -20.43
C PRO A 317 -40.36 -19.00 -18.93
N GLN A 318 -40.45 -18.01 -18.02
CA GLN A 318 -40.67 -18.11 -16.54
C GLN A 318 -39.52 -18.66 -15.64
N ALA A 319 -39.36 -18.24 -14.37
CA ALA A 319 -39.91 -17.08 -13.65
C ALA A 319 -39.04 -16.65 -12.43
N SER A 320 -39.21 -15.38 -12.04
CA SER A 320 -38.89 -14.68 -10.78
C SER A 320 -38.14 -15.39 -9.62
N LYS A 321 -37.12 -14.68 -9.11
CA LYS A 321 -36.99 -14.39 -7.67
C LYS A 321 -36.28 -13.05 -7.45
N SER A 322 -36.85 -12.22 -6.58
CA SER A 322 -36.41 -10.85 -6.29
C SER A 322 -35.38 -10.80 -5.16
N THR A 323 -34.33 -10.02 -5.34
CA THR A 323 -33.49 -9.50 -4.24
C THR A 323 -34.14 -8.24 -3.64
N PRO A 324 -34.19 -8.07 -2.31
CA PRO A 324 -34.71 -6.85 -1.69
C PRO A 324 -33.76 -5.66 -1.85
N ASP A 325 -34.33 -4.46 -1.74
CA ASP A 325 -33.65 -3.16 -1.82
C ASP A 325 -33.03 -2.80 -0.44
N PRO A 326 -31.80 -2.24 -0.34
CA PRO A 326 -31.16 -1.99 0.96
C PRO A 326 -31.71 -0.80 1.78
N ASP A 327 -32.67 -0.02 1.26
CA ASP A 327 -33.14 1.22 1.90
C ASP A 327 -34.25 1.02 2.98
N ASP A 328 -34.85 -0.18 3.11
CA ASP A 328 -35.93 -0.46 4.08
C ASP A 328 -35.38 -0.87 5.48
N LEU A 329 -34.60 0.03 6.10
CA LEU A 329 -33.89 -0.22 7.37
C LEU A 329 -34.14 0.81 8.48
N PHE A 330 -35.02 1.80 8.26
CA PHE A 330 -35.28 2.92 9.18
C PHE A 330 -36.78 3.21 9.38
N SER A 331 -37.60 2.17 9.30
CA SER A 331 -39.07 2.25 9.21
C SER A 331 -39.78 2.31 10.58
N ASP A 332 -39.09 1.95 11.67
CA ASP A 332 -39.60 1.93 13.05
C ASP A 332 -38.64 2.63 14.05
N ILE A 333 -38.80 3.95 14.26
CA ILE A 333 -38.30 4.76 15.39
C ILE A 333 -39.37 5.79 15.80
#